data_AF-A0A537JDF5-F1
#
_entry.id   AF-A0A537JDF5-F1
#
_cell.length_a   1.000
_cell.length_b   1.000
_cell.length_c   1.000
_cell.angle_alpha   90.00
_cell.angle_beta   90.00
_cell.angle_gamma   90.00
#
_symmetry.space_group_name_H-M   'P 1'
#
loop_
_entity.id
_entity.type
_entity.pdbx_description
1 polymer ?
#
loop_
_entity_poly.entity_id
_entity_poly.type
_entity_poly.pdbx_seq_one_letter_code
_entity_poly.pdbx_strand_id
1 'polypeptide(L)'
;YVTAAQIVVQSYGVRVLSFLGPTESMIIADESADPDRLALDLLNEAEHGGDSAALLVTPSAAQAEEVRERLPRYLDRLPARRREFAEAALSRYGGAIVVDAVAAAAAPPGIRTPRSG
;
A
#
# COMPACT_ATOMS: atom_id res chain seq x y z
N TYR A 1 2.45 5.62 -20.33
CA TYR A 1 2.04 6.60 -21.36
C TYR A 1 1.15 7.72 -20.82
N VAL A 2 0.20 7.45 -19.91
CA VAL A 2 -0.72 8.47 -19.35
C VAL A 2 0.01 9.55 -18.53
N THR A 3 0.95 9.17 -17.66
CA THR A 3 1.74 10.12 -16.85
C THR A 3 2.58 11.07 -17.71
N ALA A 4 3.18 10.56 -18.79
CA ALA A 4 3.91 11.38 -19.76
C ALA A 4 2.99 12.39 -20.46
N ALA A 5 1.77 11.98 -20.83
CA ALA A 5 0.77 12.89 -21.39
C ALA A 5 0.37 13.97 -20.38
N GLN A 6 0.11 13.61 -19.11
CA GLN A 6 -0.21 14.57 -18.06
C GLN A 6 0.88 15.64 -17.86
N ILE A 7 2.16 15.26 -17.94
CA ILE A 7 3.31 16.17 -17.89
C ILE A 7 3.29 17.15 -19.08
N VAL A 8 3.03 16.65 -20.29
CA VAL A 8 2.97 17.49 -21.49
C VAL A 8 1.84 18.50 -21.39
N VAL A 9 0.63 18.09 -21.01
CA VAL A 9 -0.51 19.01 -20.92
C VAL A 9 -0.32 20.05 -19.79
N GLN A 10 0.39 19.72 -18.71
CA GLN A 10 0.80 20.71 -17.69
C GLN A 10 1.71 21.82 -18.26
N SER A 11 2.60 21.50 -19.21
CA SER A 11 3.45 22.52 -19.87
C SER A 11 2.64 23.52 -20.71
N TYR A 12 1.40 23.19 -21.07
CA TYR A 12 0.45 24.08 -21.75
C TYR A 12 -0.49 24.83 -20.79
N GLY A 13 -0.21 24.81 -19.48
CA GLY A 13 -0.96 25.57 -18.47
C GLY A 13 -2.23 24.90 -17.97
N VAL A 14 -2.48 23.63 -18.32
CA VAL A 14 -3.59 22.85 -17.78
C VAL A 14 -3.19 22.29 -16.42
N ARG A 15 -3.95 22.62 -15.39
CA ARG A 15 -3.69 22.15 -14.03
C ARG A 15 -4.12 20.69 -13.89
N VAL A 16 -3.15 19.78 -13.74
CA VAL A 16 -3.39 18.37 -13.39
C VAL A 16 -3.22 18.23 -11.87
N LEU A 17 -4.24 17.76 -11.17
CA LEU A 17 -4.30 17.77 -9.70
C LEU A 17 -3.39 16.72 -9.03
N SER A 18 -3.13 15.60 -9.70
CA SER A 18 -2.20 14.58 -9.23
C SER A 18 -1.64 13.80 -10.43
N PHE A 19 -0.37 13.42 -10.35
CA PHE A 19 0.21 12.49 -11.31
C PHE A 19 -0.34 11.10 -11.01
N LEU A 20 -0.88 10.42 -12.04
CA LEU A 20 -1.28 9.03 -11.93
C LEU A 20 0.00 8.17 -11.98
N GLY A 21 0.70 8.10 -10.85
CA GLY A 21 1.68 7.05 -10.58
C GLY A 21 0.98 5.78 -10.07
N PRO A 22 1.70 4.65 -9.96
CA PRO A 22 1.19 3.49 -9.25
C PRO A 22 0.68 3.90 -7.87
N THR A 23 -0.43 3.30 -7.44
CA THR A 23 -0.98 3.57 -6.12
C THR A 23 -0.15 2.84 -5.07
N GLU A 24 0.09 3.49 -3.93
CA GLU A 24 0.90 2.95 -2.84
C GLU A 24 0.08 3.02 -1.55
N SER A 25 0.01 1.92 -0.80
CA SER A 25 -0.60 1.87 0.52
C SER A 25 0.29 1.15 1.53
N MET A 26 0.30 1.69 2.76
CA MET A 26 1.00 1.12 3.89
C MET A 26 0.03 1.04 5.08
N ILE A 27 -0.17 -0.17 5.58
CA ILE A 27 -1.04 -0.47 6.72
C ILE A 27 -0.16 -0.59 7.95
N ILE A 28 -0.42 0.20 8.97
CA ILE A 28 0.25 0.09 10.27
C ILE A 28 -0.74 -0.56 11.23
N ALA A 29 -0.39 -1.74 11.74
CA ALA A 29 -1.24 -2.55 12.59
C ALA A 29 -0.51 -2.92 13.89
N ASP A 30 -1.21 -2.86 15.02
CA ASP A 30 -0.77 -3.52 16.24
C ASP A 30 -1.18 -5.00 16.22
N GLU A 31 -0.68 -5.75 17.20
CA GLU A 31 -0.94 -7.18 17.36
C GLU A 31 -2.41 -7.55 17.61
N SER A 32 -3.27 -6.58 17.97
CA SER A 32 -4.70 -6.81 18.18
C SER A 32 -5.53 -6.76 16.89
N ALA A 33 -4.94 -6.24 15.81
CA ALA A 33 -5.61 -6.15 14.52
C ALA A 33 -5.91 -7.52 13.94
N ASP A 34 -7.11 -7.66 13.38
CA ASP A 34 -7.62 -8.89 12.79
C ASP A 34 -6.86 -9.23 11.48
N PRO A 35 -6.15 -10.37 11.42
CA PRO A 35 -5.38 -10.75 10.24
C PRO A 35 -6.24 -10.95 8.98
N ASP A 36 -7.51 -11.31 9.11
CA ASP A 36 -8.42 -11.42 7.96
C ASP A 36 -8.69 -10.03 7.35
N ARG A 37 -8.85 -9.01 8.19
CA ARG A 37 -9.05 -7.62 7.74
C ARG A 37 -7.78 -7.07 7.09
N LEU A 38 -6.62 -7.30 7.70
CA LEU A 38 -5.34 -6.86 7.16
C LEU A 38 -5.07 -7.47 5.77
N ALA A 39 -5.36 -8.77 5.59
CA ALA A 39 -5.22 -9.41 4.29
C ALA A 39 -6.16 -8.82 3.23
N LEU A 40 -7.40 -8.50 3.62
CA LEU A 40 -8.37 -7.85 2.73
C LEU A 40 -7.96 -6.43 2.35
N ASP A 41 -7.41 -5.65 3.29
CA ASP A 41 -6.95 -4.30 3.03
C ASP A 41 -5.72 -4.28 2.11
N LEU A 42 -4.77 -5.21 2.30
CA LEU A 42 -3.65 -5.38 1.37
C LEU A 42 -4.13 -5.74 -0.05
N LEU A 43 -5.12 -6.61 -0.16
CA LEU A 43 -5.68 -7.01 -1.45
C LEU A 43 -6.50 -5.90 -2.12
N ASN A 44 -7.20 -5.10 -1.32
CA ASN A 44 -7.93 -3.94 -1.81
C ASN A 44 -6.97 -2.99 -2.54
N GLU A 45 -5.78 -2.75 -2.00
CA GLU A 45 -4.77 -1.96 -2.70
C GLU A 45 -4.20 -2.71 -3.92
N ALA A 46 -3.79 -3.97 -3.74
CA ALA A 46 -3.11 -4.74 -4.77
C ALA A 46 -3.96 -5.00 -6.02
N GLU A 47 -5.30 -5.00 -5.91
CA GLU A 47 -6.19 -5.23 -7.05
C GLU A 47 -6.36 -4.01 -7.99
N HIS A 48 -5.89 -2.81 -7.59
CA HIS A 48 -6.02 -1.60 -8.41
C HIS A 48 -5.09 -1.63 -9.64
N GLY A 49 -3.90 -2.21 -9.51
CA GLY A 49 -2.94 -2.30 -10.61
C GLY A 49 -1.76 -3.23 -10.28
N GLY A 50 -1.21 -3.89 -11.30
CA GLY A 50 -0.05 -4.78 -11.13
C GLY A 50 1.27 -4.07 -10.79
N ASP A 51 1.26 -2.73 -10.77
CA ASP A 51 2.31 -1.84 -10.31
C ASP A 51 2.01 -1.21 -8.94
N SER A 52 0.87 -1.53 -8.31
CA SER A 52 0.54 -1.06 -6.97
C SER A 52 1.47 -1.66 -5.90
N ALA A 53 1.72 -0.90 -4.83
CA ALA A 53 2.50 -1.33 -3.68
C ALA A 53 1.61 -1.43 -2.43
N ALA A 54 1.70 -2.55 -1.70
CA ALA A 54 0.89 -2.81 -0.51
C ALA A 54 1.76 -3.40 0.61
N LEU A 55 2.01 -2.60 1.65
CA LEU A 55 2.91 -2.97 2.75
C LEU A 55 2.17 -3.06 4.09
N LEU A 56 2.47 -4.10 4.88
CA LEU A 56 2.03 -4.23 6.27
C LEU A 56 3.19 -3.88 7.21
N VAL A 57 2.97 -3.01 8.19
CA VAL A 57 3.90 -2.72 9.27
C VAL A 57 3.27 -3.20 10.57
N THR A 58 3.92 -4.13 11.27
CA THR A 58 3.38 -4.73 12.49
C THR A 58 4.50 -5.05 13.48
N PRO A 59 4.25 -5.06 14.81
CA PRO A 59 5.23 -5.57 15.75
C PRO A 59 5.26 -7.10 15.86
N SER A 60 4.32 -7.79 15.23
CA SER A 60 4.15 -9.23 15.36
C SER A 60 4.51 -9.95 14.06
N ALA A 61 5.63 -10.68 14.07
CA ALA A 61 5.98 -11.58 12.98
C ALA A 61 4.93 -12.68 12.78
N ALA A 62 4.30 -13.15 13.86
CA ALA A 62 3.21 -14.12 13.80
C ALA A 62 2.00 -13.54 13.05
N GLN A 63 1.62 -12.29 13.33
CA GLN A 63 0.53 -11.62 12.62
C GLN A 63 0.84 -11.44 11.13
N ALA A 64 2.08 -11.08 10.77
CA ALA A 64 2.49 -10.96 9.37
C ALA A 64 2.37 -12.31 8.63
N GLU A 65 2.79 -13.40 9.27
CA GLU A 65 2.69 -14.75 8.70
C GLU A 65 1.23 -15.19 8.56
N GLU A 66 0.43 -14.93 9.58
CA GLU A 66 -1.00 -15.17 9.57
C GLU A 66 -1.72 -14.45 8.41
N VAL A 67 -1.35 -13.21 8.13
CA VAL A 67 -1.86 -12.46 6.97
C VAL A 67 -1.40 -13.12 5.66
N ARG A 68 -0.13 -13.51 5.56
CA ARG A 68 0.43 -14.18 4.38
C ARG A 68 -0.32 -15.46 4.02
N GLU A 69 -0.66 -16.27 5.01
CA GLU A 69 -1.39 -17.53 4.82
C GLU A 69 -2.84 -17.34 4.37
N ARG A 70 -3.45 -16.20 4.70
CA ARG A 70 -4.84 -15.87 4.34
C ARG A 70 -4.98 -15.30 2.93
N LEU A 71 -3.94 -14.64 2.41
CA LEU A 71 -3.97 -13.99 1.10
C LEU A 71 -4.44 -14.91 -0.05
N PRO A 72 -3.97 -16.17 -0.20
CA PRO A 72 -4.40 -17.06 -1.28
C PRO A 72 -5.92 -17.27 -1.33
N ARG A 73 -6.55 -17.49 -0.17
CA ARG A 73 -8.01 -17.68 -0.05
C ARG A 73 -8.79 -16.48 -0.59
N TYR A 74 -8.27 -15.27 -0.41
CA TYR A 74 -8.93 -14.06 -0.87
C TYR A 74 -8.60 -13.74 -2.33
N LEU A 75 -7.38 -14.01 -2.79
CA LEU A 75 -6.99 -13.95 -4.20
C LEU A 75 -7.90 -14.81 -5.07
N ASP A 76 -8.23 -16.02 -4.62
CA ASP A 76 -9.14 -16.93 -5.32
C ASP A 76 -10.56 -16.38 -5.49
N ARG A 77 -10.96 -15.37 -4.71
CA ARG A 77 -12.27 -14.74 -4.81
C ARG A 77 -12.31 -13.57 -5.78
N LEU A 78 -11.15 -13.07 -6.22
CA LEU A 78 -11.08 -11.97 -7.18
C LEU A 78 -11.43 -12.42 -8.59
N PRO A 79 -12.05 -11.54 -9.42
CA PRO A 79 -12.13 -11.76 -10.86
C PRO A 79 -10.74 -11.96 -11.47
N ALA A 80 -10.61 -12.81 -12.50
CA ALA A 80 -9.32 -13.21 -13.07
C ALA A 80 -8.35 -12.04 -13.34
N ARG A 81 -8.82 -10.98 -14.00
CA ARG A 81 -7.99 -9.79 -14.29
C ARG A 81 -7.47 -9.07 -13.03
N ARG A 82 -8.28 -9.00 -11.97
CA ARG A 82 -7.90 -8.36 -10.71
C ARG A 82 -6.97 -9.25 -9.89
N ARG A 83 -7.18 -10.57 -9.97
CA ARG A 83 -6.25 -11.55 -9.38
C ARG A 83 -4.86 -11.42 -9.99
N GLU A 84 -4.76 -11.33 -11.32
CA GLU A 84 -3.47 -11.12 -12.02
C GLU A 84 -2.76 -9.83 -11.54
N PHE A 85 -3.52 -8.75 -11.33
CA PHE A 85 -2.97 -7.51 -10.79
C PHE A 85 -2.48 -7.68 -9.35
N ALA A 86 -3.33 -8.24 -8.49
CA ALA A 86 -2.99 -8.45 -7.09
C ALA A 86 -1.78 -9.38 -6.91
N GLU A 87 -1.69 -10.47 -7.69
CA GLU A 87 -0.54 -11.37 -7.68
C GLU A 87 0.75 -10.65 -8.12
N ALA A 88 0.68 -9.85 -9.19
CA ALA A 88 1.83 -9.09 -9.68
C ALA A 88 2.29 -8.02 -8.67
N ALA A 89 1.34 -7.27 -8.10
CA ALA A 89 1.58 -6.24 -7.10
C ALA A 89 2.18 -6.84 -5.82
N LEU A 90 1.56 -7.87 -5.25
CA LEU A 90 2.03 -8.53 -4.04
C LEU A 90 3.41 -9.19 -4.23
N SER A 91 3.68 -9.75 -5.41
CA SER A 91 4.97 -10.39 -5.70
C SER A 91 6.11 -9.40 -5.91
N ARG A 92 5.84 -8.19 -6.43
CA ARG A 92 6.89 -7.22 -6.78
C ARG A 92 7.08 -6.14 -5.71
N TYR A 93 5.98 -5.70 -5.12
CA TYR A 93 5.92 -4.52 -4.26
C TYR A 93 5.07 -4.76 -2.99
N GLY A 94 4.72 -6.02 -2.71
CA GLY A 94 4.06 -6.43 -1.48
C GLY A 94 5.04 -6.93 -0.43
N GLY A 95 4.70 -6.78 0.84
CA GLY A 95 5.53 -7.27 1.93
C GLY A 95 5.06 -6.86 3.31
N ALA A 96 5.74 -7.40 4.32
CA ALA A 96 5.55 -7.02 5.72
C ALA A 96 6.87 -6.55 6.35
N ILE A 97 6.79 -5.52 7.18
CA ILE A 97 7.89 -4.96 7.96
C ILE A 97 7.57 -5.18 9.44
N VAL A 98 8.44 -5.91 10.13
CA VAL A 98 8.29 -6.17 11.57
C VAL A 98 9.09 -5.14 12.37
N VAL A 99 8.45 -4.47 13.34
CA VAL A 99 9.04 -3.37 14.13
C VAL A 99 8.87 -3.59 15.64
N ASP A 100 9.80 -3.16 16.49
CA ASP A 100 9.68 -3.43 17.94
C ASP A 100 8.47 -2.75 18.62
N ALA A 101 8.00 -1.61 18.09
CA ALA A 101 6.79 -0.94 18.55
C ALA A 101 6.18 -0.04 17.46
N VAL A 102 4.86 -0.07 17.35
CA VAL A 102 4.09 0.75 16.38
C VAL A 102 4.27 2.25 16.58
N ALA A 103 4.64 2.69 17.80
CA ALA A 103 4.90 4.09 18.13
C ALA A 103 5.97 4.76 17.23
N ALA A 104 6.82 3.97 16.56
CA ALA A 104 7.84 4.46 15.64
C ALA A 104 7.33 4.75 14.21
N ALA A 105 6.16 4.24 13.80
CA ALA A 105 5.72 4.30 12.40
C ALA A 105 4.80 5.51 12.07
N ALA A 106 4.30 6.23 13.08
CA ALA A 106 3.38 7.35 12.90
C ALA A 106 4.04 8.74 12.86
N ALA A 107 5.37 8.83 13.00
CA ALA A 107 6.08 10.10 12.95
C ALA A 107 6.59 10.38 11.51
N PRO A 108 6.05 11.37 10.79
CA PRO A 108 6.66 11.78 9.52
C PRO A 108 8.09 12.29 9.79
N PRO A 109 9.08 11.92 8.95
CA PRO A 109 10.41 12.50 9.08
C PRO A 109 10.36 13.98 8.70
N GLY A 110 10.33 14.86 9.70
CA GLY A 110 10.88 16.21 9.57
C GLY A 110 9.98 17.36 9.10
N ILE A 111 8.75 17.50 9.61
CA ILE A 111 8.13 18.84 9.69
C ILE A 111 8.26 19.38 11.11
N ARG A 112 9.36 20.10 11.36
CA ARG A 112 9.38 21.14 12.40
C ARG A 112 8.78 22.39 11.78
N THR A 113 7.53 22.70 12.08
CA THR A 113 7.02 24.05 11.85
C THR A 113 7.77 24.99 12.80
N PRO A 114 8.35 26.11 12.33
CA PRO A 114 8.85 27.14 13.23
C PRO A 114 7.64 27.70 13.96
N ARG A 115 7.66 27.68 15.30
CA ARG A 115 6.73 28.48 16.09
C ARG A 115 7.04 29.95 15.79
N SER A 116 6.11 30.64 15.15
CA SER A 116 6.09 32.11 15.12
C SER A 116 5.95 32.60 16.56
N GLY A 117 6.95 33.35 17.03
CA GLY A 117 6.81 34.26 18.16
C GLY A 117 6.01 35.50 17.78
#